data_AF-A0A644YRC4-F1
#
_entry.id   AF-A0A644YRC4-F1
#
_cell.length_a   1.000
_cell.length_b   1.000
_cell.length_c   1.000
_cell.angle_alpha   90.00
_cell.angle_beta   90.00
_cell.angle_gamma   90.00
#
_symmetry.space_group_name_H-M   'P 1'
#
loop_
_entity.id
_entity.type
_entity.pdbx_description
1 polymer ?
#
loop_
_entity_poly.entity_id
_entity_poly.type
_entity_poly.pdbx_seq_one_letter_code
_entity_poly.pdbx_strand_id
1 'polypeptide(L)'
;MPAQAGENIQVISATLNQDFKLGILHLDNEVTWQKTSNEKILPLPQLSLYHNLYIETKLAKKVLSVQLGADVRYFSKYKAPAYTPAIQQYHLQADDDQVDIGGYPIVNVYANLQLKRTRFFVMMYHVNQGMMSNANSFLSPHYPINPRMLKLGLSWNFYD
;
A
#
# COMPACT_ATOMS: atom_id res chain seq x y z
N MET A 1 -12.06 29.78 -2.22
CA MET A 1 -11.15 29.86 -1.04
C MET A 1 -11.46 28.69 -0.14
N PRO A 2 -10.47 28.05 0.51
CA PRO A 2 -10.73 26.98 1.48
C PRO A 2 -11.56 27.53 2.64
N ALA A 3 -12.52 26.74 3.12
CA ALA A 3 -13.40 27.09 4.23
C ALA A 3 -13.32 26.00 5.29
N GLN A 4 -13.28 26.40 6.56
CA GLN A 4 -13.32 25.47 7.68
C GLN A 4 -14.75 24.97 7.89
N ALA A 5 -14.89 23.66 8.16
CA ALA A 5 -16.17 23.09 8.55
C ALA A 5 -16.63 23.68 9.89
N GLY A 6 -17.92 24.08 9.97
CA GLY A 6 -18.52 24.60 11.20
C GLY A 6 -18.98 23.51 12.18
N GLU A 7 -18.87 22.25 11.79
CA GLU A 7 -19.31 21.08 12.55
C GLU A 7 -18.14 20.23 13.04
N ASN A 8 -18.37 19.46 14.10
CA ASN A 8 -17.37 18.55 14.63
C ASN A 8 -17.28 17.28 13.77
N ILE A 9 -16.06 16.88 13.41
CA ILE A 9 -15.79 15.67 12.64
C ILE A 9 -15.21 14.62 13.58
N GLN A 10 -15.84 13.45 13.63
CA GLN A 10 -15.41 12.32 14.44
C GLN A 10 -15.02 11.16 13.52
N VAL A 11 -13.98 10.43 13.91
CA VAL A 11 -13.55 9.21 13.23
C VAL A 11 -13.47 8.10 14.26
N ILE A 12 -14.06 6.96 13.92
CA ILE A 12 -13.86 5.70 14.65
C ILE A 12 -13.08 4.76 13.75
N SER A 13 -12.04 4.14 14.30
CA SER A 13 -11.20 3.18 13.58
C SER A 13 -10.94 1.97 14.46
N ALA A 14 -10.96 0.79 13.85
CA ALA A 14 -10.61 -0.48 14.45
C ALA A 14 -9.58 -1.17 13.55
N THR A 15 -8.39 -1.43 14.09
CA THR A 15 -7.31 -2.09 13.38
C THR A 15 -6.98 -3.41 14.06
N LEU A 16 -6.99 -4.49 13.28
CA LEU A 16 -6.48 -5.79 13.67
C LEU A 16 -5.16 -6.03 12.94
N ASN A 17 -4.09 -6.21 13.70
CA ASN A 17 -2.78 -6.61 13.18
C ASN A 17 -2.42 -7.98 13.75
N GLN A 18 -2.04 -8.92 12.89
CA GLN A 18 -1.72 -10.28 13.29
C GLN A 18 -0.65 -10.89 12.37
N ASP A 19 0.47 -11.26 12.99
CA ASP A 19 1.58 -11.94 12.33
C ASP A 19 1.53 -13.44 12.66
N PHE A 20 1.43 -14.27 11.63
CA PHE A 20 1.50 -15.73 11.76
C PHE A 20 2.85 -16.23 11.29
N LYS A 21 3.42 -17.17 12.06
CA LYS A 21 4.68 -17.82 11.72
C LYS A 21 4.55 -19.33 11.84
N LEU A 22 4.88 -20.02 10.76
CA LEU A 22 4.94 -21.48 10.70
C LEU A 22 6.28 -21.91 10.07
N GLY A 23 7.28 -22.14 10.92
CA GLY A 23 8.63 -22.49 10.48
C GLY A 23 9.28 -21.34 9.71
N ILE A 24 9.56 -21.57 8.42
CA ILE A 24 10.10 -20.57 7.49
C ILE A 24 9.02 -19.74 6.80
N LEU A 25 7.74 -20.13 6.94
CA LEU A 25 6.61 -19.41 6.34
C LEU A 25 6.11 -18.35 7.32
N HIS A 26 5.90 -17.15 6.80
CA HIS A 26 5.42 -16.00 7.53
C HIS A 26 4.26 -15.35 6.78
N LEU A 27 3.26 -14.92 7.52
CA LEU A 27 2.10 -14.20 7.00
C LEU A 27 1.79 -13.03 7.94
N ASP A 28 2.15 -11.83 7.51
CA ASP A 28 1.82 -10.59 8.22
C ASP A 28 0.48 -10.07 7.68
N ASN A 29 -0.42 -9.66 8.57
CA ASN A 29 -1.75 -9.18 8.19
C ASN A 29 -2.13 -7.93 8.98
N GLU A 30 -2.73 -6.98 8.28
CA GLU A 30 -3.34 -5.82 8.88
C GLU A 30 -4.68 -5.53 8.19
N VAL A 31 -5.72 -5.42 9.00
CA VAL A 31 -7.07 -5.09 8.57
C VAL A 31 -7.52 -3.88 9.37
N THR A 32 -7.80 -2.79 8.68
CA THR A 32 -8.33 -1.57 9.29
C THR A 32 -9.71 -1.31 8.76
N TRP A 33 -10.68 -1.24 9.66
CA TRP A 33 -11.99 -0.69 9.39
C TRP A 33 -12.09 0.70 10.01
N GLN A 34 -12.70 1.65 9.30
CA GLN A 34 -12.86 3.01 9.80
C GLN A 34 -14.12 3.67 9.26
N LYS A 35 -14.65 4.62 10.03
CA LYS A 35 -15.82 5.41 9.64
C LYS A 35 -15.71 6.83 10.17
N THR A 36 -16.02 7.78 9.30
CA THR A 36 -16.11 9.21 9.62
C THR A 36 -17.57 9.61 9.87
N SER A 37 -17.80 10.61 10.71
CA SER A 37 -19.12 11.22 10.88
C SER A 37 -19.56 12.04 9.65
N ASN A 38 -18.62 12.48 8.81
CA ASN A 38 -18.91 13.19 7.56
C ASN A 38 -17.94 12.78 6.43
N GLU A 39 -18.41 11.92 5.53
CA GLU A 39 -17.66 11.42 4.37
C GLU A 39 -17.41 12.50 3.29
N LYS A 40 -18.17 13.60 3.28
CA LYS A 40 -17.97 14.70 2.33
C LYS A 40 -16.78 15.59 2.70
N ILE A 41 -16.52 15.76 3.99
CA ILE A 41 -15.45 16.65 4.49
C ILE A 41 -14.17 15.87 4.80
N LEU A 42 -14.29 14.62 5.24
CA LEU A 42 -13.14 13.74 5.48
C LEU A 42 -13.40 12.37 4.87
N PRO A 43 -13.31 12.23 3.54
CA PRO A 43 -13.51 10.95 2.87
C PRO A 43 -12.36 10.00 3.22
N LEU A 44 -12.73 8.81 3.69
CA LEU A 44 -11.80 7.77 4.10
C LEU A 44 -12.27 6.42 3.52
N PRO A 45 -11.36 5.51 3.12
CA PRO A 45 -11.77 4.16 2.79
C PRO A 45 -12.31 3.49 4.04
N GLN A 46 -13.48 2.86 3.94
CA GLN A 46 -14.08 2.15 5.07
C GLN A 46 -13.30 0.90 5.47
N LEU A 47 -12.63 0.27 4.52
CA LEU A 47 -11.79 -0.91 4.73
C LEU A 47 -10.43 -0.72 4.05
N SER A 48 -9.36 -1.00 4.78
CA SER A 48 -7.98 -1.08 4.28
C SER A 48 -7.38 -2.41 4.70
N LEU A 49 -6.74 -3.10 3.76
CA LEU A 49 -6.16 -4.42 3.93
C LEU A 49 -4.70 -4.39 3.48
N TYR A 50 -3.84 -4.96 4.31
CA TYR A 50 -2.46 -5.29 3.96
C TYR A 50 -2.18 -6.73 4.36
N HIS A 51 -1.64 -7.50 3.42
CA HIS A 51 -1.24 -8.88 3.66
C HIS A 51 0.14 -9.10 3.03
N ASN A 52 1.04 -9.77 3.73
CA ASN A 52 2.38 -10.09 3.24
C ASN A 52 2.70 -11.55 3.56
N LEU A 53 2.72 -12.39 2.52
CA LEU A 53 3.08 -13.80 2.63
C LEU A 53 4.51 -13.98 2.12
N TYR A 54 5.39 -14.51 2.95
CA TYR A 54 6.77 -14.73 2.58
C TYR A 54 7.38 -15.97 3.23
N ILE A 55 8.41 -16.47 2.57
CA ILE A 55 9.32 -17.46 3.14
C ILE A 55 10.59 -16.71 3.55
N GLU A 56 11.03 -16.91 4.79
CA GLU A 56 12.29 -16.40 5.32
C GLU A 56 13.16 -17.57 5.80
N THR A 57 14.36 -17.69 5.24
CA THR A 57 15.30 -18.76 5.60
C THR A 57 16.76 -18.29 5.53
N LYS A 58 17.64 -19.06 6.16
CA LYS A 58 19.08 -18.84 6.11
C LYS A 58 19.78 -20.01 5.43
N LEU A 59 20.53 -19.73 4.36
CA LEU A 59 21.30 -20.70 3.58
C LEU A 59 22.81 -20.52 3.82
N ALA A 60 23.63 -21.37 3.19
CA ALA A 60 25.10 -21.30 3.19
C ALA A 60 25.71 -21.14 4.60
N LYS A 61 25.54 -22.14 5.49
CA LYS A 61 26.00 -22.07 6.89
C LYS A 61 25.45 -20.85 7.66
N LYS A 62 24.21 -20.44 7.35
CA LYS A 62 23.48 -19.32 7.97
C LYS A 62 24.02 -17.91 7.67
N VAL A 63 24.87 -17.74 6.65
CA VAL A 63 25.44 -16.43 6.27
C VAL A 63 24.64 -15.68 5.21
N LEU A 64 23.77 -16.40 4.48
CA LEU A 64 22.89 -15.83 3.47
C LEU A 64 21.45 -15.89 3.98
N SER A 65 20.88 -14.73 4.34
CA SER A 65 19.45 -14.63 4.60
C SER A 65 18.72 -14.44 3.28
N VAL A 66 17.66 -15.21 3.07
CA VAL A 66 16.81 -15.17 1.88
C VAL A 66 15.38 -14.95 2.33
N GLN A 67 14.73 -13.93 1.75
CA GLN A 67 13.31 -13.68 1.92
C GLN A 67 12.67 -13.58 0.54
N LEU A 68 11.68 -14.42 0.27
CA LEU A 68 10.92 -14.43 -0.98
C LEU A 68 9.45 -14.30 -0.61
N GLY A 69 8.76 -13.31 -1.17
CA GLY A 69 7.39 -13.03 -0.75
C GLY A 69 6.55 -12.28 -1.77
N ALA A 70 5.28 -12.18 -1.44
CA ALA A 70 4.32 -11.36 -2.14
C ALA A 70 3.48 -10.57 -1.13
N ASP A 71 3.28 -9.29 -1.41
CA ASP A 71 2.40 -8.44 -0.61
C ASP A 71 1.22 -7.93 -1.43
N VAL A 72 0.10 -7.76 -0.74
CA VAL A 72 -1.15 -7.26 -1.26
C VAL A 72 -1.57 -6.04 -0.45
N ARG A 73 -1.97 -4.99 -1.15
CA ARG A 73 -2.61 -3.80 -0.58
C ARG A 73 -3.95 -3.59 -1.25
N TYR A 74 -4.99 -3.44 -0.46
CA TYR A 74 -6.34 -3.16 -0.95
C TYR A 74 -7.01 -2.14 -0.05
N PHE A 75 -7.79 -1.24 -0.65
CA PHE A 75 -8.69 -0.38 0.08
C PHE A 75 -10.02 -0.28 -0.66
N SER A 76 -11.11 -0.19 0.10
CA SER A 76 -12.45 -0.01 -0.43
C SER A 76 -12.55 1.30 -1.22
N LYS A 77 -13.46 1.35 -2.19
CA LYS A 77 -13.73 2.57 -2.96
C LYS A 77 -14.17 3.72 -2.07
N TYR A 78 -13.63 4.92 -2.32
CA TYR A 78 -14.01 6.14 -1.64
C TYR A 78 -13.69 7.38 -2.50
N LYS A 79 -14.26 8.53 -2.14
CA LYS A 79 -13.97 9.82 -2.80
C LYS A 79 -12.64 10.39 -2.33
N ALA A 80 -11.53 9.80 -2.76
CA ALA A 80 -10.20 10.22 -2.31
C ALA A 80 -9.94 11.72 -2.58
N PRO A 81 -9.22 12.43 -1.69
CA PRO A 81 -8.84 13.81 -1.96
C PRO A 81 -8.08 13.95 -3.29
N ALA A 82 -8.42 14.96 -4.08
CA ALA A 82 -7.69 15.32 -5.29
C ALA A 82 -6.37 16.01 -4.93
N TYR A 83 -5.35 15.86 -5.77
CA TYR A 83 -4.05 16.49 -5.56
C TYR A 83 -3.87 17.71 -6.47
N THR A 84 -3.42 18.84 -5.92
CA THR A 84 -3.05 20.04 -6.68
C THR A 84 -1.52 20.15 -6.74
N PRO A 85 -0.88 19.87 -7.90
CA PRO A 85 0.57 19.94 -8.03
C PRO A 85 1.16 21.32 -7.78
N ALA A 86 0.44 22.38 -8.17
CA ALA A 86 0.92 23.77 -8.07
C ALA A 86 1.25 24.19 -6.63
N ILE A 87 0.53 23.62 -5.66
CA ILE A 87 0.72 23.90 -4.21
C ILE A 87 1.10 22.65 -3.42
N GLN A 88 1.27 21.50 -4.08
CA GLN A 88 1.60 20.21 -3.48
C GLN A 88 0.67 19.78 -2.33
N GLN A 89 -0.63 20.07 -2.45
CA GLN A 89 -1.62 19.78 -1.41
C GLN A 89 -2.77 18.94 -1.92
N TYR A 90 -3.33 18.13 -1.01
CA TYR A 90 -4.57 17.41 -1.23
C TYR A 90 -5.78 18.28 -0.82
N HIS A 91 -6.87 18.17 -1.56
CA HIS A 91 -8.11 18.90 -1.34
C HIS A 91 -9.32 18.02 -1.67
N LEU A 92 -10.50 18.41 -1.18
CA LEU A 92 -11.74 17.71 -1.52
C LEU A 92 -12.06 17.87 -3.01
N GLN A 93 -12.63 16.82 -3.60
CA GLN A 93 -13.09 16.86 -4.98
C GLN A 93 -14.26 17.84 -5.12
N ALA A 94 -14.36 18.51 -6.28
CA ALA A 94 -15.53 19.33 -6.59
C ALA A 94 -16.77 18.45 -6.76
N ASP A 95 -17.95 18.96 -6.39
CA ASP A 95 -19.21 18.19 -6.39
C ASP A 95 -19.64 17.72 -7.79
N ASP A 96 -19.16 18.38 -8.85
CA ASP A 96 -19.45 18.10 -10.25
C ASP A 96 -18.50 17.10 -10.93
N ASP A 97 -17.36 16.75 -10.30
CA ASP A 97 -16.34 15.82 -10.86
C ASP A 97 -15.88 14.75 -9.85
N GLN A 98 -16.82 14.18 -9.09
CA GLN A 98 -16.49 13.20 -8.04
C GLN A 98 -16.21 11.79 -8.56
N VAL A 99 -14.95 11.36 -8.50
CA VAL A 99 -14.50 10.02 -8.89
C VAL A 99 -14.22 9.14 -7.66
N ASP A 100 -14.69 7.89 -7.71
CA ASP A 100 -14.35 6.88 -6.70
C ASP A 100 -12.99 6.24 -7.01
N ILE A 101 -12.14 6.20 -5.98
CA ILE A 101 -10.79 5.67 -6.03
C ILE A 101 -10.71 4.42 -5.15
N GLY A 102 -10.05 3.37 -5.63
CA GLY A 102 -9.86 2.11 -4.90
C GLY A 102 -10.67 0.95 -5.47
N GLY A 103 -10.88 -0.08 -4.66
CA GLY A 103 -11.52 -1.33 -5.09
C GLY A 103 -10.66 -2.19 -6.02
N TYR A 104 -9.36 -1.90 -6.09
CA TYR A 104 -8.38 -2.64 -6.88
C TYR A 104 -7.19 -3.03 -5.98
N PRO A 105 -6.92 -4.34 -5.78
CA PRO A 105 -5.77 -4.78 -5.01
C PRO A 105 -4.48 -4.57 -5.81
N ILE A 106 -3.44 -4.05 -5.17
CA ILE A 106 -2.10 -3.96 -5.75
C ILE A 106 -1.28 -5.12 -5.19
N VAL A 107 -0.80 -5.99 -6.07
CA VAL A 107 0.03 -7.15 -5.73
C VAL A 107 1.48 -6.86 -6.11
N ASN A 108 2.43 -7.07 -5.21
CA ASN A 108 3.86 -7.07 -5.54
C ASN A 108 4.48 -8.42 -5.21
N VAL A 109 5.55 -8.76 -5.92
CA VAL A 109 6.37 -9.95 -5.63
C VAL A 109 7.81 -9.50 -5.48
N TYR A 110 8.50 -10.00 -4.47
CA TYR A 110 9.84 -9.54 -4.15
C TYR A 110 10.77 -10.67 -3.67
N ALA A 111 12.06 -10.39 -3.78
CA ALA A 111 13.15 -11.17 -3.26
C ALA A 111 14.15 -10.25 -2.55
N ASN A 112 14.44 -10.53 -1.28
CA ASN A 112 15.55 -9.95 -0.54
C ASN A 112 16.62 -11.02 -0.30
N LEU A 113 17.85 -10.71 -0.64
CA LEU A 113 19.02 -11.54 -0.37
C LEU A 113 20.01 -10.72 0.44
N GLN A 114 20.35 -11.16 1.64
CA GLN A 114 21.37 -10.51 2.46
C GLN A 114 22.53 -11.47 2.70
N LEU A 115 23.68 -11.13 2.13
CA LEU A 115 24.93 -11.84 2.31
C LEU A 115 25.88 -10.96 3.13
N LYS A 116 26.08 -11.32 4.40
CA LYS A 116 26.88 -10.53 5.36
C LYS A 116 26.42 -9.06 5.39
N ARG A 117 27.18 -8.17 4.74
CA ARG A 117 27.01 -6.70 4.71
C ARG A 117 26.27 -6.20 3.47
N THR A 118 26.10 -7.06 2.47
CA THR A 118 25.50 -6.70 1.19
C THR A 118 24.08 -7.22 1.14
N ARG A 119 23.13 -6.33 0.88
CA ARG A 119 21.73 -6.65 0.64
C ARG A 119 21.38 -6.34 -0.80
N PHE A 120 20.88 -7.35 -1.49
CA PHE A 120 20.26 -7.24 -2.81
C PHE A 120 18.74 -7.31 -2.65
N PHE A 121 18.05 -6.45 -3.38
CA PHE A 121 16.60 -6.39 -3.41
C PHE A 121 16.13 -6.38 -4.86
N VAL A 122 15.16 -7.22 -5.15
CA VAL A 122 14.46 -7.26 -6.44
C VAL A 122 12.97 -7.32 -6.15
N MET A 123 12.19 -6.49 -6.83
CA MET A 123 10.73 -6.49 -6.70
C MET A 123 10.10 -6.23 -8.05
N MET A 124 9.10 -7.03 -8.40
CA MET A 124 8.14 -6.67 -9.44
C MET A 124 6.93 -6.01 -8.75
N TYR A 125 6.79 -4.71 -8.96
CA TYR A 125 5.66 -3.92 -8.44
C TYR A 125 4.44 -4.10 -9.33
N HIS A 126 3.24 -4.15 -8.74
CA HIS A 126 1.95 -4.19 -9.44
C HIS A 126 1.90 -5.30 -10.51
N VAL A 127 2.27 -6.53 -10.12
CA VAL A 127 2.34 -7.70 -11.03
C VAL A 127 0.99 -7.99 -11.69
N ASN A 128 -0.10 -7.69 -10.99
CA ASN A 128 -1.47 -7.95 -11.40
C ASN A 128 -2.09 -6.85 -12.28
N GLN A 129 -1.28 -5.88 -12.74
CA GLN A 129 -1.74 -4.83 -13.65
C GLN A 129 -2.41 -5.46 -14.89
N GLY A 130 -3.63 -4.98 -15.19
CA GLY A 130 -4.41 -5.43 -16.34
C GLY A 130 -5.14 -6.77 -16.17
N MET A 131 -5.02 -7.43 -15.01
CA MET A 131 -5.71 -8.70 -14.76
C MET A 131 -7.18 -8.54 -14.32
N MET A 132 -7.62 -7.33 -13.95
CA MET A 132 -9.03 -7.05 -13.61
C MET A 132 -9.63 -6.08 -14.63
N SER A 133 -10.83 -6.41 -15.11
CA SER A 133 -11.57 -5.67 -16.15
C SER A 133 -11.99 -4.25 -15.74
N ASN A 134 -12.07 -3.97 -14.43
CA ASN A 134 -12.42 -2.66 -13.87
C ASN A 134 -11.17 -1.85 -13.49
N ALA A 135 -10.30 -1.61 -14.47
CA ALA A 135 -8.97 -1.00 -14.34
C ALA A 135 -8.99 0.52 -14.08
N ASN A 136 -9.91 1.03 -13.25
CA ASN A 136 -9.81 2.38 -12.69
C ASN A 136 -8.73 2.38 -11.59
N SER A 137 -7.51 2.00 -12.00
CA SER A 137 -6.31 1.92 -11.18
C SER A 137 -5.76 3.33 -11.01
N PHE A 138 -6.46 4.15 -10.24
CA PHE A 138 -6.03 5.49 -9.85
C PHE A 138 -5.62 5.47 -8.36
N LEU A 139 -4.56 6.21 -8.01
CA LEU A 139 -4.14 6.43 -6.61
C LEU A 139 -4.86 7.62 -6.00
N SER A 140 -5.23 8.58 -6.83
CA SER A 140 -5.92 9.83 -6.53
C SER A 140 -6.71 10.21 -7.79
N PRO A 141 -7.76 11.05 -7.70
CA PRO A 141 -8.47 11.54 -8.87
C PRO A 141 -7.48 12.04 -9.93
N HIS A 142 -7.61 11.53 -11.15
CA HIS A 142 -6.77 11.84 -12.32
C HIS A 142 -5.27 11.47 -12.22
N TYR A 143 -4.86 10.71 -11.19
CA TYR A 143 -3.49 10.19 -11.03
C TYR A 143 -3.46 8.66 -11.04
N PRO A 144 -2.98 8.02 -12.13
CA PRO A 144 -2.96 6.56 -12.23
C PRO A 144 -2.00 5.93 -11.22
N ILE A 145 -2.31 4.70 -10.80
CA ILE A 145 -1.37 3.82 -10.11
C ILE A 145 -0.19 3.58 -11.02
N ASN A 146 1.02 3.59 -10.46
CA ASN A 146 2.22 3.25 -11.19
C ASN A 146 2.03 1.93 -11.95
N PRO A 147 2.44 1.85 -13.23
CA PRO A 147 2.37 0.61 -13.97
C PRO A 147 3.30 -0.44 -13.36
N ARG A 148 3.15 -1.68 -13.82
CA ARG A 148 4.03 -2.80 -13.48
C ARG A 148 5.47 -2.41 -13.74
N MET A 149 6.31 -2.53 -12.72
CA MET A 149 7.68 -2.03 -12.76
C MET A 149 8.62 -2.95 -12.00
N LEU A 150 9.77 -3.26 -12.62
CA LEU A 150 10.87 -3.93 -11.95
C LEU A 150 11.68 -2.90 -11.14
N LYS A 151 11.79 -3.14 -9.84
CA LYS A 151 12.61 -2.36 -8.90
C LYS A 151 13.80 -3.21 -8.46
N LEU A 152 14.99 -2.63 -8.53
CA LEU A 152 16.24 -3.25 -8.10
C LEU A 152 16.91 -2.35 -7.07
N GLY A 153 17.53 -2.94 -6.06
CA GLY A 153 18.26 -2.20 -5.02
C GLY A 153 19.48 -2.98 -4.55
N LEU A 154 20.56 -2.25 -4.29
CA LEU A 154 21.76 -2.75 -3.63
C LEU A 154 22.05 -1.84 -2.44
N SER A 155 22.25 -2.43 -1.27
CA SER A 155 22.70 -1.71 -0.08
C SER A 155 23.92 -2.42 0.49
N TRP A 156 24.97 -1.65 0.82
CA TRP A 156 26.19 -2.18 1.39
C TRP A 156 26.62 -1.32 2.58
N ASN A 157 26.72 -1.95 3.75
CA ASN A 157 27.22 -1.31 4.96
C ASN A 157 28.75 -1.41 5.03
N PHE A 158 29.43 -0.25 5.08
CA PHE A 158 30.89 -0.12 5.10
C PHE A 158 31.52 -0.18 6.50
N TYR A 159 30.71 -0.10 7.57
CA TYR A 159 31.18 -0.11 8.96
C TYR A 159 31.04 -1.50 9.59
N ASP A 160 31.94 -1.81 10.53
CA ASP A 160 31.99 -3.05 11.32
C ASP A 160 30.90 -3.14 12.39
#